data_AF-A0A920TBN2-F1
#
_entry.id   AF-A0A920TBN2-F1
#
_cell.length_a   1.000
_cell.length_b   1.000
_cell.length_c   1.000
_cell.angle_alpha   90.00
_cell.angle_beta   90.00
_cell.angle_gamma   90.00
#
_symmetry.space_group_name_H-M   'P 1'
#
loop_
_entity.id
_entity.type
_entity.pdbx_description
1 polymer ?
#
loop_
_entity_poly.entity_id
_entity_poly.type
_entity_poly.pdbx_seq_one_letter_code
_entity_poly.pdbx_strand_id
1 'polypeptide(L)'
;MLDLVRESTFTEVAYLLLYGELPDEVFLADFRAVLAESSDAGEWADESEWMRDLLQRLPLHVALADVLLTAISAVAHFDPRSADQSVDADRARAIRLIGPVPLIVADRLAATQGV
;
A
#
# COMPACT_ATOMS: atom_id res chain seq x y z
N MET A 1 -23.35 -6.85 -0.19
CA MET A 1 -22.71 -5.93 0.79
C MET A 1 -22.59 -6.59 2.16
N LEU A 2 -23.71 -6.94 2.83
CA LEU A 2 -23.67 -7.59 4.15
C LEU A 2 -22.98 -8.97 4.15
N ASP A 3 -23.19 -9.76 3.09
CA ASP A 3 -22.57 -11.10 3.00
C ASP A 3 -21.05 -11.02 2.83
N LEU A 4 -20.57 -10.09 1.99
CA LEU A 4 -19.14 -9.83 1.79
C LEU A 4 -18.42 -9.38 3.07
N VAL A 5 -19.08 -8.57 3.90
CA VAL A 5 -18.52 -8.10 5.17
C VAL A 5 -18.40 -9.23 6.19
N ARG A 6 -19.25 -10.26 6.11
CA ARG A 6 -19.30 -11.36 7.08
C ARG A 6 -18.39 -12.52 6.71
N GLU A 7 -18.22 -12.79 5.43
CA GLU A 7 -17.62 -14.04 4.96
C GLU A 7 -16.29 -13.86 4.23
N SER A 8 -15.90 -12.63 3.90
CA SER A 8 -14.67 -12.37 3.15
C SER A 8 -13.61 -11.63 3.96
N THR A 9 -12.36 -12.00 3.74
CA THR A 9 -11.17 -11.32 4.23
C THR A 9 -10.90 -10.05 3.43
N PHE A 10 -10.13 -9.12 4.02
CA PHE A 10 -9.69 -7.91 3.32
C PHE A 10 -9.06 -8.24 1.95
N THR A 11 -8.24 -9.28 1.90
CA THR A 11 -7.52 -9.68 0.68
C THR A 11 -8.46 -10.18 -0.42
N GLU A 12 -9.51 -10.93 -0.08
CA GLU A 12 -10.51 -11.37 -1.06
C GLU A 12 -11.32 -10.18 -1.60
N VAL A 13 -11.69 -9.24 -0.73
CA VAL A 13 -12.39 -8.02 -1.16
C VAL A 13 -11.49 -7.13 -2.01
N ALA A 14 -10.22 -6.96 -1.63
CA ALA A 14 -9.25 -6.21 -2.42
C ALA A 14 -9.05 -6.83 -3.80
N TYR A 15 -8.94 -8.16 -3.88
CA TYR A 15 -8.88 -8.88 -5.15
C TYR A 15 -10.13 -8.64 -5.98
N LEU A 16 -11.32 -8.79 -5.39
CA LEU A 16 -12.60 -8.53 -6.06
C LEU A 16 -12.67 -7.11 -6.65
N LEU A 17 -12.22 -6.10 -5.92
CA LEU A 17 -12.23 -4.72 -6.39
C LEU A 17 -11.20 -4.46 -7.51
N LEU A 18 -10.06 -5.13 -7.48
CA LEU A 18 -8.99 -4.94 -8.47
C LEU A 18 -9.23 -5.74 -9.76
N TYR A 19 -9.73 -6.97 -9.65
CA TYR A 19 -9.88 -7.92 -10.75
C TYR A 19 -11.32 -8.08 -11.22
N GLY A 20 -12.32 -7.70 -10.41
CA GLY A 20 -13.73 -7.74 -10.75
C GLY A 20 -14.43 -9.07 -10.42
N GLU A 21 -13.70 -10.04 -9.88
CA GLU A 21 -14.22 -11.36 -9.50
C GLU A 21 -13.62 -11.87 -8.20
N LEU A 22 -14.29 -12.80 -7.52
CA LEU A 22 -13.80 -13.39 -6.28
C LEU A 22 -12.69 -14.41 -6.61
N PRO A 23 -11.54 -14.40 -5.92
CA PRO A 23 -10.46 -15.33 -6.22
C PRO A 23 -10.82 -16.75 -5.77
N ASP A 24 -10.24 -17.75 -6.43
CA ASP A 24 -10.13 -19.10 -5.86
C ASP A 24 -8.94 -19.20 -4.90
N GLU A 25 -8.73 -20.37 -4.30
CA GLU A 25 -7.65 -20.58 -3.32
C GLU A 25 -6.25 -20.33 -3.90
N VAL A 26 -6.03 -20.65 -5.19
CA VAL A 26 -4.73 -20.51 -5.85
C VAL A 26 -4.45 -19.04 -6.14
N PHE A 27 -5.39 -18.34 -6.77
CA PHE A 27 -5.25 -16.91 -7.06
C PHE A 27 -5.17 -16.09 -5.78
N LEU A 28 -5.88 -16.48 -4.72
CA LEU A 28 -5.80 -15.83 -3.43
C LEU A 28 -4.42 -16.00 -2.78
N ALA A 29 -3.82 -17.20 -2.88
CA ALA A 29 -2.48 -17.44 -2.38
C ALA A 29 -1.43 -16.61 -3.13
N ASP A 30 -1.51 -16.58 -4.46
CA ASP A 30 -0.62 -15.76 -5.30
C ASP A 30 -0.78 -14.27 -4.98
N PHE A 31 -2.00 -13.80 -4.86
CA PHE A 31 -2.26 -12.40 -4.53
C PHE A 31 -1.73 -12.02 -3.13
N ARG A 32 -1.85 -12.92 -2.14
CA ARG A 32 -1.23 -12.73 -0.82
C ARG A 32 0.29 -12.65 -0.90
N ALA A 33 0.92 -13.49 -1.72
CA ALA A 33 2.37 -13.45 -1.94
C ALA A 33 2.79 -12.10 -2.55
N VAL A 34 2.08 -11.65 -3.58
CA VAL A 34 2.32 -10.34 -4.21
C VAL A 34 2.12 -9.19 -3.23
N LEU A 35 1.08 -9.22 -2.39
CA LEU A 35 0.88 -8.20 -1.37
C LEU A 35 1.98 -8.22 -0.30
N ALA A 36 2.42 -9.40 0.11
CA ALA A 36 3.53 -9.55 1.05
C ALA A 36 4.83 -8.99 0.47
N GLU A 37 5.13 -9.28 -0.80
CA GLU A 37 6.28 -8.74 -1.52
C GLU A 37 6.20 -7.23 -1.68
N SER A 38 5.02 -6.67 -1.97
CA SER A 38 4.82 -5.22 -2.02
C SER A 38 4.95 -4.52 -0.66
N SER A 39 4.79 -5.28 0.43
CA SER A 39 4.99 -4.80 1.80
C SER A 39 6.44 -5.00 2.25
N ASP A 40 7.15 -5.93 1.62
CA ASP A 40 8.54 -6.20 1.90
C ASP A 40 9.36 -5.07 1.28
N ALA A 41 10.03 -4.33 2.17
CA ALA A 41 10.87 -3.20 1.83
C ALA A 41 12.05 -3.59 0.93
N GLY A 42 12.19 -4.84 0.47
CA GLY A 42 13.31 -5.32 -0.35
C GLY A 42 13.43 -4.64 -1.72
N GLU A 43 12.33 -4.47 -2.46
CA GLU A 43 12.36 -3.70 -3.72
C GLU A 43 12.45 -2.18 -3.46
N TRP A 44 11.96 -1.76 -2.29
CA TRP A 44 11.91 -0.39 -1.83
C TRP A 44 12.98 -0.11 -0.78
N ALA A 45 14.13 -0.79 -0.74
CA ALA A 45 14.98 -0.77 0.47
C ALA A 45 15.64 0.59 0.67
N ASP A 46 16.14 1.17 -0.42
CA ASP A 46 16.61 2.56 -0.50
C ASP A 46 15.42 3.55 -0.40
N GLU A 47 14.25 3.15 -0.91
CA GLU A 47 13.03 3.95 -0.84
C GLU A 47 12.45 4.02 0.57
N SER A 48 12.70 3.00 1.38
CA SER A 48 12.23 2.85 2.75
C SER A 48 13.07 3.68 3.71
N GLU A 49 14.36 3.88 3.42
CA GLU A 49 15.20 4.77 4.22
C GLU A 49 14.83 6.23 3.97
N TRP A 50 14.71 6.66 2.70
CA TRP A 50 14.32 8.04 2.41
C TRP A 50 12.87 8.31 2.86
N MET A 51 11.95 7.36 2.68
CA MET A 51 10.57 7.51 3.15
C MET A 51 10.52 7.65 4.66
N ARG A 52 11.29 6.84 5.41
CA ARG A 52 11.42 7.01 6.87
C ARG A 52 11.99 8.38 7.23
N ASP A 53 13.04 8.86 6.56
CA ASP A 53 13.60 10.20 6.81
C ASP A 53 12.57 11.30 6.51
N LEU A 54 11.82 11.19 5.41
CA LEU A 54 10.71 12.09 5.08
C LEU A 54 9.67 12.10 6.21
N LEU A 55 9.18 10.92 6.61
CA LEU A 55 8.14 10.79 7.65
C LEU A 55 8.61 11.34 9.01
N GLN A 56 9.89 11.14 9.35
CA GLN A 56 10.50 11.67 10.58
C GLN A 56 10.68 13.19 10.57
N ARG A 57 10.91 13.79 9.39
CA ARG A 57 11.04 15.25 9.23
C ARG A 57 9.70 16.00 9.25
N LEU A 58 8.58 15.29 9.02
CA LEU A 58 7.26 15.91 9.02
C LEU A 58 6.85 16.34 10.44
N PRO A 59 6.46 17.61 10.66
CA PRO A 59 6.07 18.09 11.99
C PRO A 59 4.96 17.23 12.60
N LEU A 60 5.07 16.88 13.88
CA LEU A 60 4.12 15.97 14.56
C LEU A 60 2.66 16.46 14.58
N HIS A 61 2.42 17.77 14.40
CA HIS A 61 1.08 18.34 14.36
C HIS A 61 0.36 18.16 13.01
N VAL A 62 1.07 17.70 11.96
CA VAL A 62 0.48 17.42 10.64
C VAL A 62 -0.45 16.21 10.75
N ALA A 63 -1.66 16.34 10.24
CA ALA A 63 -2.68 15.29 10.26
C ALA A 63 -2.25 14.08 9.44
N LEU A 64 -2.63 12.87 9.88
CA LEU A 64 -2.26 11.62 9.22
C LEU A 64 -2.68 11.57 7.74
N ALA A 65 -3.84 12.16 7.40
CA ALA A 65 -4.31 12.22 6.02
C ALA A 65 -3.34 13.00 5.10
N ASP A 66 -2.77 14.11 5.59
CA ASP A 66 -1.82 14.92 4.82
C ASP A 66 -0.46 14.21 4.70
N VAL A 67 -0.05 13.48 5.74
CA VAL A 67 1.15 12.64 5.72
C VAL A 67 1.01 11.53 4.67
N LEU A 68 -0.14 10.85 4.63
CA LEU A 68 -0.40 9.80 3.64
C LEU A 68 -0.41 10.36 2.21
N LEU A 69 -1.08 11.50 1.98
CA LEU A 69 -1.07 12.16 0.68
C LEU A 69 0.34 12.49 0.22
N THR A 70 1.17 13.00 1.13
CA THR A 70 2.57 13.34 0.85
C THR A 70 3.37 12.09 0.52
N ALA A 71 3.27 11.04 1.35
CA ALA A 71 4.00 9.78 1.16
C ALA A 71 3.60 9.07 -0.14
N ILE A 72 2.30 9.00 -0.46
CA ILE A 72 1.82 8.38 -1.70
C ILE A 72 2.31 9.17 -2.93
N SER A 73 2.24 10.51 -2.89
CA SER A 73 2.74 11.36 -3.98
C SER A 73 4.25 11.17 -4.20
N ALA A 74 4.99 11.07 -3.09
CA ALA A 74 6.40 10.77 -3.07
C ALA A 74 6.74 9.42 -3.73
N VAL A 75 6.06 8.34 -3.32
CA VAL A 75 6.18 6.99 -3.89
C VAL A 75 5.91 6.98 -5.40
N ALA A 76 4.93 7.75 -5.86
CA ALA A 76 4.56 7.79 -7.28
C ALA A 76 5.70 8.25 -8.20
N HIS A 77 6.65 9.05 -7.70
CA HIS A 77 7.81 9.51 -8.49
C HIS A 77 8.82 8.40 -8.81
N PHE A 78 8.78 7.29 -8.09
CA PHE A 78 9.68 6.16 -8.29
C PHE A 78 9.05 5.02 -9.09
N ASP A 79 7.80 5.15 -9.55
CA ASP A 79 7.16 4.12 -10.38
C ASP A 79 7.89 3.99 -11.73
N PRO A 80 8.56 2.84 -12.00
CA PRO A 80 9.30 2.64 -13.24
C PRO A 80 8.39 2.61 -14.47
N ARG A 81 7.07 2.45 -14.28
CA ARG A 81 6.05 2.42 -15.33
C ARG A 81 5.12 3.63 -15.31
N SER A 82 5.59 4.78 -14.80
CA SER A 82 4.78 6.01 -14.69
C SER A 82 4.20 6.53 -16.01
N ALA A 83 4.81 6.22 -17.16
CA ALA A 83 4.30 6.59 -18.49
C ALA A 83 3.23 5.62 -19.05
N ASP A 84 3.12 4.41 -18.51
CA ASP A 84 2.13 3.43 -18.91
C ASP A 84 0.82 3.67 -18.16
N GLN A 85 -0.23 4.07 -18.89
CA GLN A 85 -1.57 4.37 -18.36
C GLN A 85 -2.59 3.26 -18.67
N SER A 86 -2.12 2.04 -18.93
CA SER A 86 -3.01 0.89 -19.09
C SER A 86 -3.65 0.50 -17.75
N VAL A 87 -4.82 -0.16 -17.84
CA VAL A 87 -5.53 -0.69 -16.66
C VAL A 87 -4.66 -1.66 -15.86
N ASP A 88 -3.84 -2.46 -16.54
CA ASP A 88 -2.93 -3.40 -15.89
C ASP A 88 -1.80 -2.68 -15.15
N ALA A 89 -1.26 -1.59 -15.72
CA ALA A 89 -0.28 -0.75 -15.03
C ALA A 89 -0.87 -0.05 -13.80
N ASP A 90 -2.10 0.46 -13.91
CA ASP A 90 -2.83 1.06 -12.79
C ASP A 90 -3.12 0.03 -11.69
N ARG A 91 -3.54 -1.18 -12.07
CA ARG A 91 -3.75 -2.27 -11.11
C ARG A 91 -2.45 -2.62 -10.40
N ALA A 92 -1.35 -2.76 -11.14
CA ALA A 92 -0.05 -3.07 -10.57
C ALA A 92 0.43 -1.95 -9.62
N ARG A 93 0.19 -0.68 -9.96
CA ARG A 93 0.43 0.47 -9.06
C ARG A 93 -0.42 0.39 -7.79
N ALA A 94 -1.71 0.10 -7.92
CA ALA A 94 -2.61 -0.02 -6.79
C ALA A 94 -2.16 -1.13 -5.83
N ILE A 95 -1.77 -2.28 -6.36
CA ILE A 95 -1.22 -3.40 -5.58
C ILE A 95 0.06 -2.98 -4.85
N ARG A 96 0.99 -2.31 -5.54
CA ARG A 96 2.22 -1.77 -4.93
C ARG A 96 1.96 -0.75 -3.82
N LEU A 97 0.82 -0.04 -3.85
CA LEU A 97 0.44 0.92 -2.81
C LEU A 97 -0.26 0.29 -1.60
N ILE A 98 -0.96 -0.84 -1.78
CA ILE A 98 -1.69 -1.50 -0.68
C ILE A 98 -0.74 -1.98 0.42
N GLY A 99 0.46 -2.48 0.06
CA GLY A 99 1.47 -2.96 1.00
C GLY A 99 2.06 -1.89 1.94
N PRO A 100 2.61 -0.78 1.43
CA PRO A 100 3.30 0.22 2.25
C PRO A 100 2.37 1.15 3.05
N VAL A 101 1.11 1.34 2.63
CA VAL A 101 0.18 2.26 3.32
C VAL A 101 0.00 1.92 4.80
N PRO A 102 -0.28 0.66 5.20
CA PRO A 102 -0.32 0.27 6.62
C PRO A 102 0.97 0.56 7.39
N LEU A 103 2.14 0.41 6.75
CA LEU A 103 3.44 0.67 7.37
C LEU A 103 3.65 2.16 7.63
N ILE A 104 3.30 3.03 6.67
CA ILE A 104 3.36 4.49 6.83
C ILE A 104 2.45 4.94 7.99
N VAL A 105 1.25 4.36 8.08
CA VAL A 105 0.32 4.64 9.18
C VAL A 105 0.92 4.22 10.52
N ALA A 106 1.49 3.01 10.60
CA ALA A 106 2.09 2.48 11.81
C ALA A 106 3.28 3.33 12.29
N ASP A 107 4.21 3.65 11.39
CA ASP A 107 5.38 4.49 11.68
C ASP A 107 4.97 5.88 12.19
N ARG A 108 4.01 6.52 11.51
CA ARG A 108 3.53 7.84 11.92
C ARG A 108 2.82 7.80 13.27
N LEU A 109 1.99 6.79 13.53
CA LEU A 109 1.32 6.63 14.82
C LEU A 109 2.33 6.42 15.95
N ALA A 110 3.33 5.56 15.75
CA ALA A 110 4.40 5.34 16.73
C ALA A 110 5.15 6.64 17.07
N ALA A 111 5.53 7.42 16.05
CA ALA A 111 6.19 8.71 16.23
C ALA A 111 5.34 9.74 17.01
N THR A 112 4.01 9.75 16.79
CA THR A 112 3.10 10.64 17.55
C THR A 112 2.86 10.18 19.00
N GLN A 113 3.02 8.89 19.28
CA GLN A 113 2.81 8.30 20.61
C GLN A 113 4.10 8.26 21.46
N GLY A 114 5.26 8.58 20.89
CA GLY A 114 6.53 8.68 21.61
C GLY A 114 7.10 7.34 22.07
N VAL A 115 6.82 6.26 21.33
CA VAL A 115 7.36 4.90 21.56
C VAL A 115 8.63 4.68 20.74
#